data_AF-A0A355S2P4-F1
#
_entry.id   AF-A0A355S2P4-F1
#
_cell.length_a   1.000
_cell.length_b   1.000
_cell.length_c   1.000
_cell.angle_alpha   90.00
_cell.angle_beta   90.00
_cell.angle_gamma   90.00
#
_symmetry.space_group_name_H-M   'P 1'
#
loop_
_entity.id
_entity.type
_entity.pdbx_description
1 polymer ?
#
loop_
_entity_poly.entity_id
_entity_poly.type
_entity_poly.pdbx_seq_one_letter_code
_entity_poly.pdbx_strand_id
1 'polypeptide(L)'
;PPIRKATAKVMVCDAQEDPYVHLRKGKVAAFRKEMASVRTDLMIIPFPDAMQSFTVPNAGIVGEKFRIPQAYSPEADKRAWGLLRGFLKDLWDSPQ
;
A
#
# COMPACT_ATOMS: atom_id res chain seq x y z
N PRO A 1 1.48 -0.27 -18.99
CA PRO A 1 0.34 -0.14 -19.93
C PRO A 1 -0.84 0.47 -19.16
N PRO A 2 -1.69 1.31 -19.77
CA PRO A 2 -2.78 1.95 -19.05
C PRO A 2 -3.81 0.92 -18.56
N ILE A 3 -4.29 1.08 -17.33
CA ILE A 3 -5.40 0.31 -16.76
C ILE A 3 -6.66 0.67 -17.54
N ARG A 4 -7.23 -0.31 -18.26
CA ARG A 4 -8.43 -0.10 -19.10
C ARG A 4 -9.73 -0.50 -18.41
N LYS A 5 -9.65 -1.35 -17.38
CA LYS A 5 -10.79 -1.85 -16.61
C LYS A 5 -10.28 -2.37 -15.27
N ALA A 6 -10.95 -2.02 -14.18
CA ALA A 6 -10.74 -2.59 -12.86
C ALA A 6 -12.09 -2.70 -12.14
N THR A 7 -12.58 -3.95 -12.01
CA THR A 7 -13.90 -4.26 -11.43
C THR A 7 -13.85 -4.59 -9.95
N ALA A 8 -12.66 -4.88 -9.42
CA ALA A 8 -12.47 -5.14 -7.99
C ALA A 8 -12.35 -3.82 -7.22
N LYS A 9 -12.79 -3.80 -5.97
CA LYS A 9 -12.41 -2.76 -5.01
C LYS A 9 -10.90 -2.84 -4.75
N VAL A 10 -10.24 -1.69 -4.56
CA VAL A 10 -8.78 -1.62 -4.38
C VAL A 10 -8.46 -0.86 -3.11
N MET A 11 -7.68 -1.49 -2.23
CA MET A 11 -7.09 -0.86 -1.05
C MET A 11 -5.56 -0.90 -1.18
N VAL A 12 -4.91 0.25 -0.99
CA VAL A 12 -3.44 0.38 -1.00
C VAL A 12 -2.98 0.92 0.34
N CYS A 13 -2.08 0.19 1.01
CA CYS A 13 -1.33 0.69 2.16
C CYS A 13 -0.03 1.32 1.64
N ASP A 14 0.04 2.65 1.68
CA ASP A 14 1.13 3.43 1.09
C ASP A 14 2.20 3.79 2.14
N ALA A 15 3.36 3.17 2.04
CA ALA A 15 4.54 3.43 2.87
C ALA A 15 5.20 4.75 2.44
N GLN A 16 5.05 5.82 3.22
CA GLN A 16 5.48 7.15 2.77
C GLN A 16 6.99 7.37 2.80
N GLU A 17 7.72 6.60 3.61
CA GLU A 17 9.18 6.62 3.64
C GLU A 17 9.79 5.63 2.64
N ASP A 18 9.01 4.98 1.77
CA ASP A 18 9.54 4.16 0.69
C ASP A 18 10.11 5.03 -0.44
N PRO A 19 11.45 5.09 -0.62
CA PRO A 19 12.04 5.88 -1.69
C PRO A 19 11.78 5.27 -3.08
N TYR A 20 11.46 3.99 -3.20
CA TYR A 20 11.14 3.39 -4.49
C TYR A 20 9.85 3.98 -5.08
N VAL A 21 8.93 4.40 -4.21
CA VAL A 21 7.67 5.06 -4.60
C VAL A 21 7.80 6.58 -4.54
N HIS A 22 8.32 7.14 -3.45
CA HIS A 22 8.20 8.57 -3.14
C HIS A 22 9.40 9.44 -3.50
N LEU A 23 10.55 8.85 -3.90
CA LEU A 23 11.73 9.61 -4.35
C LEU A 23 11.39 10.54 -5.53
N ARG A 24 10.43 10.15 -6.38
CA ARG A 24 9.86 11.00 -7.43
C ARG A 24 8.41 11.32 -7.09
N LYS A 25 8.13 12.60 -6.87
CA LYS A 25 6.78 13.08 -6.61
C LYS A 25 5.83 12.71 -7.75
N GLY A 26 4.57 12.43 -7.40
CA GLY A 26 3.49 12.28 -8.36
C GLY A 26 3.15 10.85 -8.77
N LYS A 27 3.91 9.81 -8.38
CA LYS A 27 3.53 8.40 -8.67
C LYS A 27 2.16 8.04 -8.11
N VAL A 28 1.92 8.31 -6.83
CA VAL A 28 0.64 8.02 -6.16
C VAL A 28 -0.50 8.85 -6.77
N ALA A 29 -0.24 10.11 -7.13
CA ALA A 29 -1.22 10.98 -7.78
C ALA A 29 -1.57 10.48 -9.20
N ALA A 30 -0.58 10.03 -9.97
CA ALA A 30 -0.78 9.44 -11.29
C ALA A 30 -1.60 8.15 -11.20
N PHE A 31 -1.28 7.28 -10.24
CA PHE A 31 -2.04 6.06 -9.98
C PHE A 31 -3.50 6.36 -9.59
N ARG A 32 -3.72 7.33 -8.69
CA ARG A 32 -5.07 7.77 -8.33
C ARG A 32 -5.85 8.27 -9.55
N LYS A 33 -5.22 9.06 -10.42
CA LYS A 33 -5.83 9.56 -11.65
C LYS A 33 -6.17 8.43 -12.62
N GLU A 34 -5.28 7.45 -12.76
CA GLU A 34 -5.48 6.29 -13.62
C GLU A 34 -6.68 5.44 -13.13
N MET A 35 -6.74 5.12 -11.84
CA MET A 35 -7.86 4.37 -11.25
C MET A 35 -9.18 5.14 -11.30
N ALA A 36 -9.16 6.47 -11.15
CA ALA A 36 -10.34 7.30 -11.33
C ALA A 36 -10.87 7.24 -12.77
N SER A 37 -10.00 7.11 -13.77
CA SER A 37 -10.41 7.01 -15.19
C SER A 37 -11.24 5.75 -15.49
N VAL A 38 -11.06 4.69 -14.70
CA VAL A 38 -11.81 3.43 -14.81
C VAL A 38 -12.90 3.27 -13.74
N ARG A 39 -13.18 4.34 -12.98
CA ARG A 39 -14.27 4.43 -11.97
C ARG A 39 -14.23 3.31 -10.92
N THR A 40 -13.04 2.89 -10.52
CA THR A 40 -12.86 1.87 -9.49
C THR A 40 -13.00 2.46 -8.09
N ASP A 41 -13.58 1.68 -7.18
CA ASP A 41 -13.58 1.97 -5.74
C ASP A 41 -12.14 1.81 -5.21
N LEU A 42 -11.46 2.93 -5.01
CA LEU A 42 -10.05 2.99 -4.60
C LEU A 42 -9.91 3.70 -3.25
N MET A 43 -9.30 3.02 -2.29
CA MET A 43 -8.79 3.57 -1.05
C MET A 43 -7.26 3.52 -1.03
N ILE A 44 -6.61 4.64 -0.72
CA ILE A 44 -5.16 4.69 -0.45
C ILE A 44 -4.99 5.20 0.98
N ILE A 45 -4.37 4.39 1.82
CA ILE A 45 -4.18 4.64 3.25
C ILE A 45 -2.70 4.93 3.48
N PRO A 46 -2.34 6.14 3.93
CA PRO A 46 -0.94 6.47 4.21
C PRO A 46 -0.44 5.77 5.49
N PHE A 47 0.84 5.39 5.45
CA PHE A 47 1.64 4.91 6.57
C PHE A 47 2.88 5.81 6.64
N PRO A 48 2.81 6.90 7.44
CA PRO A 48 3.82 7.96 7.41
C PRO A 48 5.21 7.48 7.81
N ASP A 49 5.33 6.54 8.74
CA ASP A 49 6.63 6.08 9.27
C ASP A 49 7.08 4.73 8.70
N ALA A 50 6.42 4.23 7.65
CA ALA A 50 6.71 2.93 7.05
C ALA A 50 7.61 3.05 5.82
N MET A 51 8.58 2.14 5.71
CA MET A 51 9.44 1.95 4.54
C MET A 51 8.99 0.74 3.71
N GLN A 52 9.69 0.48 2.60
CA GLN A 52 9.54 -0.77 1.85
C GLN A 52 9.66 -1.99 2.79
N SER A 53 8.85 -3.02 2.53
CA SER A 53 8.83 -4.28 3.29
C SER A 53 8.41 -4.17 4.76
N PHE A 54 7.64 -3.14 5.14
CA PHE A 54 7.20 -2.92 6.53
C PHE A 54 6.40 -4.07 7.17
N THR A 55 5.82 -4.97 6.38
CA THR A 55 5.08 -6.17 6.85
C THR A 55 5.93 -7.44 6.90
N VAL A 56 7.22 -7.38 6.53
CA VAL A 56 8.09 -8.56 6.41
C VAL A 56 9.00 -8.63 7.63
N PRO A 57 8.81 -9.63 8.53
CA PRO A 57 9.72 -9.85 9.65
C PRO A 57 11.16 -9.99 9.14
N ASN A 58 12.11 -9.43 9.89
CA ASN A 58 13.54 -9.41 9.54
C ASN A 58 13.94 -8.52 8.33
N ALA A 59 13.03 -7.75 7.73
CA ALA A 59 13.39 -6.82 6.65
C ALA A 59 14.47 -5.82 7.08
N GLY A 60 14.49 -5.40 8.36
CA GLY A 60 15.54 -4.56 8.93
C GLY A 60 16.94 -5.19 8.86
N ILE A 61 17.07 -6.49 9.18
CA ILE A 61 18.35 -7.21 9.12
C ILE A 61 18.91 -7.20 7.70
N VAL A 62 18.04 -7.43 6.70
CA VAL A 62 18.43 -7.39 5.28
C VAL A 62 18.75 -5.96 4.83
N GLY A 63 17.94 -4.99 5.25
CA GLY A 63 18.13 -3.57 4.99
C GLY A 63 19.48 -3.06 5.48
N GLU A 64 19.86 -3.40 6.71
CA GLU A 64 21.15 -3.06 7.31
C GLU A 64 22.31 -3.76 6.59
N LYS A 65 22.19 -5.08 6.37
CA LYS A 65 23.25 -5.90 5.75
C LYS A 65 23.64 -5.40 4.36
N PHE A 66 22.66 -5.01 3.55
CA PHE A 66 22.88 -4.58 2.17
C PHE A 66 22.77 -3.08 1.96
N ARG A 67 22.52 -2.31 3.04
CA ARG A 67 22.31 -0.85 3.01
C ARG A 67 21.24 -0.42 2.02
N ILE A 68 20.10 -1.11 2.04
CA ILE A 68 18.94 -0.82 1.19
C ILE A 68 17.76 -0.29 2.01
N PRO A 69 16.95 0.64 1.47
CA PRO A 69 15.90 1.34 2.20
C PRO A 69 14.64 0.49 2.38
N GLN A 70 14.73 -0.49 3.28
CA GLN A 70 13.61 -1.30 3.72
C GLN A 70 13.75 -1.59 5.21
N ALA A 71 12.63 -1.65 5.91
CA ALA A 71 12.61 -1.88 7.36
C ALA A 71 11.30 -2.53 7.76
N TYR A 72 11.35 -3.43 8.74
CA TYR A 72 10.16 -3.99 9.36
C TYR A 72 9.58 -2.98 10.35
N SER A 73 8.25 -2.78 10.35
CA SER A 73 7.56 -1.99 11.37
C SER A 73 6.42 -2.84 11.97
N PRO A 74 6.57 -3.33 13.21
CA PRO A 74 5.54 -4.13 13.88
C PRO A 74 4.18 -3.41 13.98
N GLU A 75 4.20 -2.10 14.21
CA GLU A 75 3.00 -1.28 14.35
C GLU A 75 2.29 -1.13 13.01
N ALA A 76 3.03 -0.83 11.93
CA ALA A 76 2.49 -0.73 10.59
C ALA A 76 1.99 -2.09 10.08
N ASP A 77 2.69 -3.18 10.37
CA ASP A 77 2.30 -4.55 10.05
C ASP A 77 0.96 -4.90 10.70
N LYS A 78 0.86 -4.75 12.02
CA LYS A 78 -0.38 -5.00 12.77
C LYS A 78 -1.56 -4.16 12.24
N ARG A 79 -1.32 -2.88 11.93
CA ARG A 79 -2.33 -1.98 11.36
C ARG A 79 -2.76 -2.41 9.96
N ALA A 80 -1.82 -2.73 9.07
CA ALA A 80 -2.11 -3.17 7.70
C ALA A 80 -2.93 -4.46 7.67
N TRP A 81 -2.60 -5.43 8.54
CA TRP A 81 -3.42 -6.64 8.69
C TRP A 81 -4.81 -6.36 9.25
N GLY A 82 -4.94 -5.40 10.16
CA GLY A 82 -6.24 -4.94 10.65
C GLY A 82 -7.10 -4.36 9.54
N LEU A 83 -6.53 -3.46 8.74
CA LEU A 83 -7.19 -2.84 7.59
C LEU A 83 -7.59 -3.87 6.53
N LEU A 84 -6.71 -4.83 6.22
CA LEU A 84 -7.00 -5.91 5.29
C LEU A 84 -8.20 -6.74 5.76
N ARG A 85 -8.20 -7.17 7.03
CA ARG A 85 -9.32 -7.94 7.58
C ARG A 85 -10.63 -7.16 7.52
N GLY A 86 -10.61 -5.86 7.85
CA GLY A 86 -11.78 -4.99 7.76
C GLY A 86 -12.29 -4.86 6.33
N PHE A 87 -11.39 -4.51 5.39
CA PHE A 87 -11.70 -4.38 3.97
C PHE A 87 -12.34 -5.64 3.38
N LEU A 88 -11.77 -6.80 3.72
CA LEU A 88 -12.26 -8.10 3.30
C LEU A 88 -13.64 -8.40 3.90
N LYS A 89 -13.81 -8.20 5.21
CA LYS A 89 -15.09 -8.38 5.88
C LYS A 89 -16.18 -7.51 5.23
N ASP A 90 -15.91 -6.21 5.06
CA ASP A 90 -16.85 -5.27 4.45
C ASP A 90 -17.21 -5.69 3.02
N LEU A 91 -16.26 -6.23 2.26
CA LEU A 91 -16.49 -6.74 0.89
C LEU A 91 -17.45 -7.93 0.86
N TRP A 92 -17.38 -8.83 1.84
CA TRP A 92 -18.22 -10.04 1.89
C TRP A 92 -19.54 -9.87 2.64
N ASP A 93 -19.61 -8.93 3.59
CA ASP A 93 -20.83 -8.62 4.34
C ASP A 93 -21.74 -7.61 3.61
N SER A 94 -21.23 -6.89 2.60
CA SER A 94 -22.05 -5.99 1.79
C SER A 94 -23.04 -6.80 0.94
N PRO A 95 -24.36 -6.53 0.99
CA PRO A 95 -25.30 -7.12 0.05
C PRO A 95 -24.88 -6.71 -1.37
N GLN A 96 -24.63 -7.70 -2.23
CA GLN A 96 -24.24 -7.50 -3.63
C GLN A 96 -25.29 -6.73 -4.43
#